data_AF-A0A800ARW2-F1
#
_entry.id   AF-A0A800ARW2-F1
#
_cell.length_a   1.000
_cell.length_b   1.000
_cell.length_c   1.000
_cell.angle_alpha   90.00
_cell.angle_beta   90.00
_cell.angle_gamma   90.00
#
_symmetry.space_group_name_H-M   'P 1'
#
loop_
_entity.id
_entity.type
_entity.pdbx_description
1 polymer ?
#
loop_
_entity_poly.entity_id
_entity_poly.type
_entity_poly.pdbx_seq_one_letter_code
_entity_poly.pdbx_strand_id
1 'polypeptide(L)'
;LNKLFSLWLYANHKQIVAAKIATYSLISNIFLSIILIFFMQAAGLALASSIAGFVLLLFTLKEFGFKEFLKFFTFKKIFLLTILLSIEFLILYLFKIFLFRI
;
A
#
# COMPACT_ATOMS: atom_id res chain seq x y z
N LEU A 1 2.07 -5.36 -2.12
CA LEU A 1 2.88 -5.13 -0.90
C LEU A 1 3.14 -6.42 -0.10
N ASN A 2 2.12 -7.26 0.12
CA ASN A 2 2.23 -8.47 0.94
C ASN A 2 3.36 -9.43 0.53
N LYS A 3 3.54 -9.71 -0.76
CA LYS A 3 4.59 -10.66 -1.22
C LYS A 3 6.01 -10.24 -0.83
N LEU A 4 6.37 -8.97 -1.00
CA LEU A 4 7.71 -8.45 -0.70
C LEU A 4 8.01 -8.51 0.81
N PHE A 5 7.06 -8.11 1.64
CA PHE A 5 7.23 -8.17 3.09
C PHE A 5 7.16 -9.59 3.63
N SER A 6 6.28 -10.44 3.13
CA SER A 6 6.27 -11.86 3.48
C SER A 6 7.60 -12.52 3.15
N LEU A 7 8.18 -12.28 1.97
CA LEU A 7 9.50 -12.83 1.59
C LEU A 7 10.62 -12.37 2.53
N TRP A 8 10.61 -11.11 2.96
CA TRP A 8 11.62 -10.61 3.90
C TRP A 8 11.43 -11.17 5.32
N LEU A 9 10.19 -11.26 5.81
CA LEU A 9 9.88 -11.90 7.09
C LEU A 9 10.20 -13.41 7.04
N TYR A 10 9.98 -14.06 5.89
CA TYR A 10 10.38 -15.44 5.63
C TYR A 10 11.90 -15.62 5.73
N ALA A 11 12.67 -14.74 5.09
CA ALA A 11 14.13 -14.75 5.14
C ALA A 11 14.70 -14.48 6.56
N ASN A 12 13.94 -13.78 7.41
CA ASN A 12 14.29 -13.52 8.82
C ASN A 12 13.66 -14.52 9.81
N HIS A 13 13.10 -15.65 9.34
CA HIS A 13 12.38 -16.65 10.16
C HIS A 13 11.22 -16.11 11.00
N LYS A 14 10.68 -14.93 10.67
CA LYS A 14 9.58 -14.25 11.38
C LYS A 14 8.21 -14.46 10.72
N GLN A 15 7.97 -15.64 10.15
CA GLN A 15 6.74 -15.95 9.39
C GLN A 15 5.46 -15.79 10.23
N ILE A 16 5.52 -16.25 11.48
CA ILE A 16 4.40 -16.21 12.43
C ILE A 16 4.04 -14.77 12.79
N VAL A 17 5.03 -13.88 12.88
CA VAL A 17 4.82 -12.45 13.16
C VAL A 17 4.12 -11.78 11.99
N ALA A 18 4.55 -12.08 10.75
CA ALA A 18 3.89 -11.61 9.53
C ALA A 18 2.41 -12.03 9.49
N ALA A 19 2.14 -13.30 9.81
CA ALA A 19 0.80 -13.85 9.84
C ALA A 19 -0.08 -13.12 10.87
N LYS A 20 0.42 -12.91 12.09
CA LYS A 20 -0.31 -12.17 13.13
C LYS A 20 -0.67 -10.75 12.69
N ILE A 21 0.27 -10.01 12.10
CA ILE A 21 0.04 -8.66 11.60
C ILE A 21 -1.01 -8.64 10.48
N ALA A 22 -0.95 -9.62 9.57
CA ALA A 22 -1.96 -9.78 8.52
C ALA A 22 -3.35 -10.07 9.10
N THR A 23 -3.45 -10.91 10.14
CA THR A 23 -4.71 -11.18 10.83
C THR A 23 -5.30 -9.93 11.47
N TYR A 24 -4.50 -9.11 12.16
CA TYR A 24 -4.97 -7.85 12.75
C TYR A 24 -5.51 -6.88 11.71
N SER A 25 -4.82 -6.75 10.58
CA SER A 25 -5.29 -5.94 9.45
C SER A 25 -6.61 -6.47 8.87
N LEU A 26 -6.73 -7.79 8.69
CA LEU A 26 -7.92 -8.40 8.13
C LEU A 26 -9.14 -8.22 9.03
N ILE A 27 -8.96 -8.41 10.34
CA ILE A 27 -10.00 -8.18 11.34
C ILE A 27 -10.43 -6.70 11.31
N SER A 28 -9.47 -5.78 11.33
CA SER A 28 -9.75 -4.34 11.23
C SER A 28 -10.51 -3.99 9.95
N ASN A 29 -10.17 -4.60 8.81
CA ASN A 29 -10.86 -4.38 7.55
C ASN A 29 -12.32 -4.83 7.60
N ILE A 30 -12.56 -6.01 8.17
CA ILE A 30 -13.90 -6.61 8.27
C ILE A 30 -14.80 -5.75 9.15
N PHE A 31 -14.34 -5.40 10.36
CA PHE A 31 -15.08 -4.54 11.28
C PHE A 31 -15.38 -3.18 10.66
N LEU A 32 -14.38 -2.56 10.04
CA LEU A 32 -14.52 -1.23 9.47
C LEU A 32 -15.39 -1.24 8.20
N SER A 33 -15.30 -2.29 7.38
CA SER A 33 -16.16 -2.45 6.20
C SER A 33 -17.64 -2.58 6.61
N ILE A 34 -17.94 -3.39 7.62
CA ILE A 34 -19.32 -3.57 8.11
C ILE A 34 -19.93 -2.24 8.59
N ILE A 35 -19.13 -1.42 9.28
CA ILE A 35 -19.56 -0.10 9.76
C ILE A 35 -19.69 0.92 8.62
N LEU A 36 -18.74 0.95 7.67
CA LEU A 36 -18.71 1.95 6.60
C LEU A 36 -19.68 1.67 5.45
N ILE A 37 -20.05 0.40 5.21
CA ILE A 37 -21.04 0.04 4.19
C ILE A 37 -22.37 0.76 4.46
N PHE A 38 -22.76 0.91 5.72
CA PHE A 38 -24.02 1.57 6.10
C PHE A 38 -24.04 3.06 5.72
N PHE A 39 -22.88 3.72 5.72
CA PHE A 39 -22.77 5.16 5.49
C PHE A 39 -22.39 5.54 4.05
N MET A 40 -21.55 4.74 3.39
CA MET A 40 -20.91 5.11 2.11
C MET A 40 -20.88 3.99 1.05
N GLN A 41 -21.52 2.84 1.32
CA GLN A 41 -21.55 1.67 0.41
C GLN A 41 -20.15 1.32 -0.17
N ALA A 42 -19.98 1.37 -1.50
CA ALA A 42 -18.75 0.99 -2.20
C ALA A 42 -17.55 1.88 -1.83
N ALA A 43 -17.77 3.18 -1.62
CA ALA A 43 -16.71 4.08 -1.17
C ALA A 43 -16.29 3.74 0.27
N GLY A 44 -17.24 3.32 1.11
CA GLY A 44 -16.98 2.86 2.47
C GLY A 44 -16.08 1.62 2.52
N LEU A 45 -16.30 0.67 1.62
CA LEU A 45 -15.49 -0.54 1.52
C LEU A 45 -14.04 -0.24 1.08
N ALA A 46 -13.88 0.69 0.13
CA ALA A 46 -12.57 1.13 -0.35
C ALA A 46 -11.77 1.87 0.75
N LEU A 47 -12.47 2.68 1.55
CA LEU A 47 -11.88 3.45 2.64
C LEU A 47 -11.49 2.54 3.81
N ALA A 48 -12.33 1.54 4.13
CA ALA A 48 -12.00 0.51 5.10
C ALA A 48 -10.75 -0.30 4.70
N SER A 49 -10.66 -0.68 3.42
CA SER A 49 -9.50 -1.40 2.87
C SER A 49 -8.22 -0.55 2.91
N SER A 50 -8.31 0.76 2.63
CA SER A 50 -7.16 1.67 2.77
C SER A 50 -6.67 1.79 4.21
N ILE A 51 -7.58 1.91 5.18
CA ILE A 51 -7.23 2.02 6.60
C ILE A 51 -6.61 0.71 7.11
N ALA A 52 -7.21 -0.43 6.78
CA ALA A 52 -6.66 -1.73 7.13
C ALA A 52 -5.27 -1.96 6.50
N GLY A 53 -5.07 -1.50 5.26
CA GLY A 53 -3.78 -1.49 4.59
C GLY A 53 -2.75 -0.62 5.32
N PHE A 54 -3.15 0.54 5.84
CA PHE A 54 -2.29 1.39 6.66
C PHE A 54 -1.89 0.73 7.98
N VAL A 55 -2.84 0.08 8.67
CA VAL A 55 -2.56 -0.69 9.89
C VAL A 55 -1.54 -1.79 9.60
N LEU A 56 -1.77 -2.58 8.55
CA LEU A 56 -0.82 -3.61 8.11
C LEU A 56 0.58 -3.02 7.89
N LEU A 57 0.66 -1.91 7.17
CA LEU A 57 1.90 -1.28 6.75
C LEU A 57 2.68 -0.75 7.96
N LEU A 58 2.02 -0.07 8.89
CA LEU A 58 2.64 0.46 10.12
C LEU A 58 3.21 -0.64 11.01
N PHE A 59 2.42 -1.69 11.28
CA PHE A 59 2.88 -2.82 12.09
C PHE A 59 4.03 -3.58 11.41
N THR A 60 3.94 -3.75 10.09
CA THR A 60 5.00 -4.42 9.33
C THR A 60 6.29 -3.58 9.32
N LEU A 61 6.19 -2.25 9.15
CA LEU A 61 7.35 -1.35 9.21
C LEU A 61 7.99 -1.28 10.60
N LYS A 62 7.17 -1.38 11.66
CA LYS A 62 7.67 -1.47 13.04
C LYS A 62 8.54 -2.72 13.24
N GLU A 63 8.12 -3.87 12.71
CA GLU A 63 8.87 -5.13 12.79
C GLU A 63 10.06 -5.22 11.83
N PHE A 64 9.95 -4.60 10.65
CA PHE A 64 11.01 -4.54 9.65
C PHE A 64 12.13 -3.56 10.05
N GLY A 65 11.76 -2.49 10.78
CA GLY A 65 12.66 -1.40 11.16
C GLY A 65 12.67 -0.29 10.13
N PHE A 66 12.24 0.91 10.56
CA PHE A 66 12.21 2.12 9.72
C PHE A 66 13.57 2.48 9.10
N LYS A 67 14.67 2.23 9.83
CA LYS A 67 16.02 2.53 9.36
C LYS A 67 16.43 1.67 8.16
N GLU A 68 16.14 0.37 8.22
CA GLU A 68 16.47 -0.56 7.13
C GLU A 68 15.54 -0.36 5.93
N PHE A 69 14.27 0.01 6.17
CA PHE A 69 13.35 0.40 5.10
C PHE A 69 13.82 1.67 4.37
N LEU A 70 14.24 2.72 5.08
CA LEU A 70 14.72 3.95 4.44
C LEU A 70 16.04 3.75 3.67
N LYS A 71 16.86 2.77 4.08
CA LYS A 71 18.08 2.38 3.36
C LYS A 71 17.81 1.89 1.94
N PHE A 72 16.65 1.28 1.69
CA PHE A 72 16.24 0.86 0.34
C PHE A 72 16.02 2.05 -0.60
N PHE A 73 15.65 3.22 -0.06
CA PHE A 73 15.40 4.43 -0.80
C PHE A 73 16.70 5.18 -1.08
N THR A 74 17.47 4.65 -2.04
CA THR A 74 18.63 5.36 -2.58
C THR A 74 18.18 6.49 -3.49
N PHE A 75 18.88 7.64 -3.43
CA PHE A 75 18.58 8.84 -4.23
C PHE A 75 18.40 8.53 -5.73
N LYS A 76 19.25 7.67 -6.29
CA LYS A 76 19.18 7.24 -7.70
C LYS A 76 17.86 6.55 -8.07
N LYS A 77 17.32 5.72 -7.17
CA LYS A 77 16.04 5.01 -7.39
C LYS A 77 14.85 5.94 -7.23
N ILE A 78 14.89 6.84 -6.23
CA ILE A 78 13.85 7.86 -6.02
C ILE A 78 13.77 8.79 -7.23
N PHE A 79 14.92 9.26 -7.72
CA PHE A 79 14.97 10.13 -8.89
C PHE A 79 14.39 9.45 -10.14
N LEU A 80 14.74 8.18 -10.37
CA LEU A 80 14.19 7.39 -11.47
C LEU A 80 12.66 7.21 -11.34
N LEU A 81 12.17 6.97 -10.13
CA LEU A 81 10.74 6.87 -9.84
C LEU A 81 10.00 8.19 -10.15
N THR A 82 10.57 9.32 -9.73
CA THR A 82 10.00 10.66 -9.99
C THR A 82 9.89 10.94 -11.48
N ILE A 83 10.92 10.61 -12.26
CA ILE A 83 10.89 10.76 -13.73
C ILE A 83 9.80 9.89 -14.34
N LEU A 84 9.71 8.61 -13.93
CA LEU A 84 8.73 7.68 -14.47
C LEU A 84 7.29 8.15 -14.20
N LEU A 85 7.00 8.58 -12.97
CA LEU A 85 5.70 9.14 -12.58
C LEU A 85 5.35 10.41 -13.36
N SER A 86 6.35 11.26 -13.63
CA SER A 86 6.15 12.48 -14.41
C SER A 86 5.80 12.17 -15.88
N ILE A 87 6.42 11.13 -16.44
CA ILE A 87 6.14 10.64 -17.79
C ILE A 87 4.72 10.05 -17.87
N GLU A 88 4.32 9.22 -16.91
CA GLU A 88 2.95 8.67 -16.85
C GLU A 88 1.90 9.79 -16.78
N PHE A 89 2.15 10.81 -15.95
CA PHE A 89 1.24 11.95 -15.84
C PHE A 89 1.10 12.71 -17.17
N LEU A 90 2.22 12.95 -17.87
CA LEU A 90 2.22 13.58 -19.20
C LEU A 90 1.45 12.75 -20.23
N ILE A 91 1.65 11.43 -20.25
CA ILE A 91 0.95 10.50 -21.15
C ILE A 91 -0.55 10.53 -20.88
N LEU A 92 -0.98 10.42 -19.62
CA LEU A 92 -2.39 10.50 -19.23
C LEU A 92 -3.02 11.84 -19.59
N TYR A 93 -2.28 12.93 -19.41
CA TYR A 93 -2.74 14.27 -19.77
C TYR A 93 -2.95 14.44 -21.28
N LEU A 94 -1.99 13.98 -22.09
CA LEU A 94 -2.10 13.93 -23.56
C LEU A 94 -3.27 13.06 -24.01
N PHE A 95 -3.45 11.88 -23.40
CA PHE A 95 -4.55 10.98 -23.70
C PHE A 95 -5.91 11.62 -23.39
N LYS A 96 -6.04 12.32 -22.26
CA LYS A 96 -7.25 13.08 -21.90
C LYS A 96 -7.57 14.16 -22.93
N ILE A 97 -6.55 14.90 -23.40
CA ILE A 97 -6.73 15.93 -24.43
C ILE A 97 -7.19 15.32 -25.76
N PHE A 98 -6.63 14.18 -26.16
CA PHE A 98 -7.01 13.51 -27.39
C PHE A 98 -8.46 12.98 -27.34
N LEU A 99 -8.85 12.39 -26.21
CA LEU A 99 -10.18 11.79 -26.02
C LEU A 99 -11.29 12.85 -25.90
N PHE A 100 -11.01 14.02 -25.33
CA PHE A 100 -11.99 15.12 -25.21
C PHE A 100 -12.12 15.95 -26.51
N ARG A 101 -11.25 15.71 -27.50
CA ARG A 101 -11.24 16.42 -28.79
C ARG A 101 -11.90 15.61 -29.93
N ILE A 102 -12.26 14.34 -29.69
CA ILE A 102 -13.10 13.50 -30.57
C ILE A 102 -14.57 13.71 -30.21
#